data_AF-A0A8J6UV44-F1
#
_entry.id   AF-A0A8J6UV44-F1
#
_cell.length_a   1.000
_cell.length_b   1.000
_cell.length_c   1.000
_cell.angle_alpha   90.00
_cell.angle_beta   90.00
_cell.angle_gamma   90.00
#
_symmetry.space_group_name_H-M   'P 1'
#
loop_
_entity.id
_entity.type
_entity.pdbx_description
1 polymer ?
#
loop_
_entity_poly.entity_id
_entity_poly.type
_entity_poly.pdbx_seq_one_letter_code
_entity_poly.pdbx_strand_id
1 'polypeptide(L)' 'MVNLEQALLEQVRSLNPAEQQAVLDFATFLRQRVSVAIKEPTPGLHKDVPYWMADDFDAPLPDEFWLGES' A
#
# COMPACT_ATOMS: atom_id res chain seq x y z
N MET A 1 -21.41 5.24 31.88
CA MET A 1 -20.62 5.59 30.70
C MET A 1 -19.93 4.32 30.25
N VAL A 2 -20.28 3.77 29.09
CA VAL A 2 -19.69 2.48 28.64
C VAL A 2 -18.26 2.75 28.18
N ASN A 3 -17.31 1.96 28.67
CA ASN A 3 -15.92 2.05 28.24
C ASN A 3 -15.80 1.44 26.82
N LEU A 4 -15.04 2.10 25.93
CA LEU A 4 -14.80 1.65 24.56
C LEU A 4 -14.34 0.19 24.49
N GLU A 5 -13.49 -0.24 25.43
CA GLU A 5 -12.98 -1.60 25.48
C GLU A 5 -14.10 -2.63 25.73
N GLN A 6 -15.06 -2.28 26.59
CA GLN A 6 -16.21 -3.12 26.89
C GLN A 6 -17.19 -3.18 25.71
N ALA A 7 -17.47 -2.04 25.08
CA ALA A 7 -18.32 -1.98 23.90
C ALA A 7 -17.74 -2.80 22.73
N LEU A 8 -16.42 -2.72 22.52
CA LEU A 8 -15.73 -3.49 21.49
C LEU A 8 -15.82 -5.00 21.77
N LEU A 9 -15.57 -5.42 23.02
CA LEU A 9 -15.65 -6.83 23.42
C LEU A 9 -17.06 -7.40 23.25
N GLU A 10 -18.09 -6.64 23.61
CA GLU A 10 -19.49 -7.06 23.42
C GLU A 10 -19.82 -7.23 21.94
N GLN A 11 -19.42 -6.28 21.09
CA GLN A 11 -19.65 -6.35 19.65
C GLN A 11 -18.93 -7.56 19.03
N VAL A 12 -17.65 -7.77 19.34
CA VAL A 12 -16.87 -8.90 18.81
C VAL A 12 -17.44 -10.25 19.24
N ARG A 13 -17.93 -10.37 20.48
CA ARG A 13 -18.56 -11.60 20.98
C ARG A 13 -19.87 -11.95 20.27
N SER A 14 -20.58 -10.95 19.73
CA SER A 14 -21.82 -11.16 18.96
C SER A 14 -21.58 -11.62 17.52
N LEU A 15 -20.34 -11.50 17.02
CA LEU A 15 -19.97 -11.90 15.66
C LEU A 15 -19.72 -13.41 15.57
N ASN A 16 -19.81 -13.94 14.35
CA ASN A 16 -19.46 -15.34 14.11
C ASN A 16 -17.93 -15.55 14.11
N PRO A 17 -17.42 -16.80 14.17
CA PRO A 17 -15.98 -17.06 14.27
C PRO A 17 -15.14 -16.47 13.11
N ALA A 18 -15.68 -16.45 11.88
CA ALA A 18 -14.96 -15.91 10.73
C ALA A 18 -14.84 -14.38 10.82
N GLU A 19 -15.89 -13.71 11.26
CA GLU A 19 -15.91 -12.26 11.48
C GLU A 19 -15.02 -11.86 12.66
N GLN A 20 -14.98 -12.65 13.74
CA GLN A 20 -14.05 -12.45 14.85
C GLN A 20 -12.58 -12.49 14.39
N GLN A 21 -12.25 -13.45 13.51
CA GLN A 21 -10.93 -13.53 12.91
C GLN A 21 -10.62 -12.29 12.05
N ALA A 22 -11.58 -11.82 11.26
CA ALA A 22 -11.41 -10.61 10.45
C ALA A 22 -11.10 -9.36 11.31
N VAL A 23 -11.69 -9.25 12.52
CA VAL A 23 -11.37 -8.16 13.46
C VAL A 23 -9.92 -8.27 13.97
N LEU A 24 -9.45 -9.48 14.27
CA LEU A 24 -8.05 -9.71 14.67
C LEU A 24 -7.07 -9.39 13.54
N ASP A 25 -7.41 -9.79 12.32
CA ASP A 25 -6.62 -9.50 11.12
C ASP A 25 -6.55 -7.99 10.87
N PHE A 26 -7.67 -7.29 11.02
CA PHE A 26 -7.72 -5.83 10.91
C PHE A 26 -6.88 -5.13 11.99
N ALA A 27 -6.94 -5.58 13.24
CA ALA A 27 -6.10 -5.04 14.30
C ALA A 27 -4.60 -5.24 14.01
N THR A 28 -4.24 -6.39 13.43
CA THR A 28 -2.88 -6.69 12.98
C THR A 28 -2.45 -5.75 11.85
N PHE A 29 -3.32 -5.53 10.87
CA PHE A 29 -3.10 -4.58 9.78
C PHE A 29 -2.89 -3.14 10.28
N LEU A 30 -3.68 -2.69 11.27
CA LEU A 30 -3.50 -1.35 11.85
C LEU A 30 -2.11 -1.17 12.47
N ARG A 31 -1.57 -2.20 13.15
CA ARG A 31 -0.20 -2.15 13.71
C ARG A 31 0.87 -2.04 12.61
N GLN A 32 0.66 -2.71 11.48
CA GLN A 32 1.59 -2.66 10.34
C GLN A 32 1.58 -1.30 9.63
N ARG A 33 0.42 -0.62 9.58
CA ARG A 33 0.30 0.71 8.96
C ARG A 33 1.09 1.79 9.68
N VAL A 34 1.25 1.71 10.99
CA VAL A 34 2.00 2.72 11.76
C VAL A 34 3.50 2.71 11.41
N SER A 35 4.00 1.60 10.86
CA SER A 35 5.41 1.40 10.49
C SER A 35 5.85 2.10 9.20
N VAL A 36 4.90 2.51 8.35
CA VAL A 36 5.23 3.26 7.13
C VAL A 36 5.34 4.72 7.54
N ALA A 37 6.56 5.17 7.83
CA ALA A 37 6.85 6.59 7.98
C ALA A 37 6.28 7.31 6.75
N ILE A 38 5.25 8.13 6.97
CA ILE A 38 4.67 8.98 5.94
C ILE A 38 5.79 9.94 5.54
N LYS A 39 6.51 9.59 4.49
CA LYS A 39 7.55 10.44 3.92
C LYS A 39 6.79 11.54 3.21
N GLU A 40 6.78 12.73 3.81
CA GLU A 40 6.21 13.90 3.14
C GLU A 40 6.87 14.05 1.76
N PRO A 41 6.09 14.29 0.71
CA PRO A 41 6.63 14.43 -0.63
C PRO A 41 7.64 15.59 -0.64
N THR A 42 8.87 15.32 -1.07
CA THR A 42 9.91 16.36 -1.19
C THR A 42 9.53 17.33 -2.31
N PRO A 43 9.17 18.59 -2.02
CA PRO A 43 8.79 19.54 -3.06
C PRO A 43 9.97 19.81 -4.00
N GLY A 44 9.75 19.72 -5.30
CA GLY A 44 10.79 19.98 -6.30
C GLY A 44 11.86 18.90 -6.43
N LEU A 45 11.56 17.66 -6.04
CA LEU A 45 12.45 16.52 -6.28
C LEU A 45 12.78 16.43 -7.78
N HIS A 46 14.08 16.51 -8.11
CA HIS A 46 14.62 16.53 -9.48
C HIS A 46 14.30 17.76 -10.35
N LYS A 47 13.84 18.88 -9.77
CA LYS A 47 13.51 20.11 -10.52
C LYS A 47 14.69 20.70 -11.32
N ASP A 48 15.92 20.50 -10.85
CA ASP A 48 17.15 21.05 -11.42
C ASP A 48 17.91 20.00 -12.25
N VAL A 49 17.36 18.79 -12.40
CA VAL A 49 17.98 17.72 -13.18
C VAL A 49 17.53 17.86 -14.62
N PRO A 50 18.43 18.08 -15.59
CA PRO A 50 18.08 18.02 -17.00
C PRO A 50 17.59 16.60 -17.32
N TYR A 51 16.34 16.48 -17.74
CA TYR A 51 15.77 15.20 -18.14
C TYR A 51 16.46 14.75 -19.44
N TRP A 52 17.00 13.54 -19.42
CA TRP A 52 17.46 12.86 -20.62
C TRP A 52 16.47 11.75 -20.94
N MET A 53 15.83 11.88 -22.10
CA MET A 53 14.96 10.86 -22.67
C MET A 53 15.61 10.47 -24.00
N ALA A 54 15.72 9.16 -24.25
CA ALA A 54 16.22 8.69 -25.53
C ALA A 54 15.26 9.11 -26.65
N ASP A 55 15.79 9.39 -27.84
CA ASP A 55 14.98 9.85 -28.99
C ASP A 55 13.94 8.80 -29.45
N ASP A 56 14.17 7.53 -29.09
CA ASP A 56 13.33 6.38 -29.41
C ASP A 56 12.46 5.91 -28.23
N PHE A 57 12.33 6.71 -27.16
CA PHE A 57 11.54 6.31 -25.98
C PHE A 57 10.09 5.93 -26.31
N ASP A 58 9.47 6.65 -27.23
CA ASP A 58 8.10 6.39 -27.70
C ASP A 58 8.06 5.41 -28.90
N ALA A 59 9.20 4.90 -29.35
CA ALA A 59 9.24 3.93 -30.43
C ALA A 59 8.63 2.60 -29.96
N PRO A 60 7.97 1.84 -30.85
CA PRO A 60 7.52 0.51 -30.53
C PRO A 60 8.71 -0.38 -30.17
N LEU A 61 8.56 -1.17 -29.10
CA LEU A 61 9.57 -2.15 -28.72
C LEU A 61 9.72 -3.19 -29.84
N PRO A 62 10.96 -3.63 -30.14
CA PRO A 62 11.23 -4.59 -31.20
C PRO A 62 10.65 -5.97 -30.84
N ASP A 63 10.38 -6.81 -31.86
CA ASP A 63 9.72 -8.11 -31.67
C ASP A 63 10.53 -9.04 -30.76
N GLU A 64 11.86 -8.97 -30.80
CA GLU A 64 12.78 -9.73 -29.95
C GLU A 64 12.55 -9.46 -28.45
N PHE A 65 12.15 -8.22 -28.08
CA PHE A 65 11.77 -7.88 -26.72
C PHE A 65 10.53 -8.66 -26.25
N TRP A 66 9.56 -8.84 -27.16
CA TRP A 66 8.32 -9.56 -26.87
C TRP A 66 8.51 -11.08 -26.92
N LEU A 67 9.43 -11.55 -27.76
CA LEU A 67 9.72 -12.98 -27.97
C LEU A 67 10.80 -13.52 -27.00
N GLY A 68 11.48 -12.65 -26.26
CA GLY A 68 12.50 -13.04 -25.27
C GLY A 68 13.78 -13.59 -25.90
N GLU A 69 14.06 -13.22 -27.15
CA GLU A 69 15.26 -13.65 -27.87
C GLU A 69 16.41 -12.69 -27.52
N SER A 70 17.57 -13.24 -27.16
CA SER A 70 18.78 -12.50 -26.72
C SER A 70 19.90 -12.64 -27.72
#